data_AF-M0G1M1-F1
#
_entry.id   AF-M0G1M1-F1
#
_cell.length_a   1.000
_cell.length_b   1.000
_cell.length_c   1.000
_cell.angle_alpha   90.00
_cell.angle_beta   90.00
_cell.angle_gamma   90.00
#
_symmetry.space_group_name_H-M   'P 1'
#
loop_
_entity.id
_entity.type
_entity.pdbx_description
1 polymer ?
#
loop_
_entity_poly.entity_id
_entity_poly.type
_entity_poly.pdbx_seq_one_letter_code
_entity_poly.pdbx_strand_id
1 'polypeptide(L)'
;MDEADEKGYRSRSRYLIELIQEARAKREGLLSASEPQDKRIEELSNEIEELETKLKAARKSPTSEVDVVDRVDVGQHLTDRFQPLDSIIDEALNSDAIRDRVQQIVEDELFDLASNNESEYKSGHGWRLVSDVEGEQ
;
A
#
# COMPACT_ATOMS: atom_id res chain seq x y z
N MET A 1 -62.78 17.68 -5.08
CA MET A 1 -62.54 18.20 -6.44
C MET A 1 -61.45 17.32 -7.01
N ASP A 2 -61.59 16.81 -8.23
CA ASP A 2 -60.62 15.86 -8.76
C ASP A 2 -59.36 16.58 -9.24
N GLU A 3 -58.19 16.03 -8.95
CA GLU A 3 -56.90 16.62 -9.34
C GLU A 3 -56.80 16.85 -10.87
N ALA A 4 -57.51 16.04 -11.65
CA ALA A 4 -57.68 16.21 -13.09
C ALA A 4 -58.49 17.48 -13.44
N ASP A 5 -59.56 17.77 -12.70
CA ASP A 5 -60.40 18.96 -12.90
C ASP A 5 -59.69 20.23 -12.41
N GLU A 6 -58.94 20.14 -11.30
CA GLU A 6 -58.09 21.24 -10.77
C GLU A 6 -56.98 21.63 -11.75
N LYS A 7 -56.42 20.65 -12.47
CA LYS A 7 -55.42 20.89 -13.53
C LYS A 7 -56.04 21.19 -14.91
N GLY A 8 -57.36 21.33 -15.00
CA GLY A 8 -58.07 21.74 -16.23
C GLY A 8 -58.24 20.65 -17.29
N TYR A 9 -58.07 19.38 -16.94
CA TYR A 9 -58.26 18.27 -17.86
C TYR A 9 -59.74 17.93 -18.04
N ARG A 10 -60.20 17.89 -19.30
CA ARG A 10 -61.58 17.49 -19.67
C ARG A 10 -61.90 16.01 -19.41
N SER A 11 -60.91 15.20 -19.05
CA SER A 11 -61.08 13.78 -18.74
C SER A 11 -59.93 13.27 -17.88
N ARG A 12 -60.27 12.53 -16.82
CA ARG A 12 -59.32 11.79 -15.97
C ARG A 12 -58.43 10.83 -16.77
N SER A 13 -58.95 10.21 -17.84
CA SER A 13 -58.15 9.31 -18.68
C SER A 13 -57.03 10.04 -19.43
N ARG A 14 -57.23 11.31 -19.79
CA ARG A 14 -56.20 12.12 -20.46
C ARG A 14 -55.09 12.53 -19.48
N TYR A 15 -55.48 12.91 -18.27
CA TYR A 15 -54.56 13.22 -17.18
C TYR A 15 -53.68 12.01 -16.81
N LEU A 16 -54.26 10.82 -16.72
CA LEU A 16 -53.53 9.58 -16.46
C LEU A 16 -52.51 9.24 -17.55
N ILE A 17 -52.87 9.43 -18.82
CA ILE A 17 -51.97 9.17 -19.94
C ILE A 17 -50.75 10.09 -19.88
N GLU A 18 -50.93 11.36 -19.56
CA GLU A 18 -49.84 12.33 -19.47
C GLU A 18 -48.90 12.03 -18.29
N LEU A 19 -49.45 11.69 -17.12
CA LEU A 19 -48.68 11.21 -15.96
C LEU A 19 -47.83 9.98 -16.29
N ILE A 20 -48.39 9.02 -17.04
CA ILE A 20 -47.66 7.83 -17.47
C ILE A 20 -46.53 8.19 -18.44
N GLN A 21 -46.76 9.13 -19.36
CA GLN A 21 -45.72 9.57 -20.30
C GLN A 21 -44.61 10.35 -19.59
N GLU A 22 -44.94 11.23 -18.64
CA GLU A 22 -43.98 11.97 -17.83
C GLU A 22 -43.13 11.02 -16.97
N ALA A 23 -43.75 10.03 -16.34
CA ALA A 23 -43.04 9.01 -15.56
C ALA A 23 -42.09 8.17 -16.43
N ARG A 24 -42.50 7.83 -17.67
CA ARG A 24 -41.63 7.12 -18.63
C ARG A 24 -40.45 7.97 -19.08
N ALA A 25 -40.69 9.24 -19.43
CA ALA A 25 -39.63 10.17 -19.84
C ALA A 25 -38.62 10.42 -18.71
N LYS A 26 -39.09 10.57 -17.47
CA LYS A 26 -38.22 10.70 -16.28
C LYS A 26 -37.39 9.44 -16.03
N ARG A 27 -37.98 8.25 -16.19
CA ARG A 27 -37.28 6.97 -16.04
C ARG A 27 -36.21 6.78 -17.12
N GLU A 28 -36.51 7.12 -18.36
CA GLU A 28 -35.58 7.03 -19.47
C GLU A 28 -34.41 8.01 -19.31
N GLY A 29 -34.69 9.27 -18.96
CA GLY A 29 -33.63 10.26 -18.68
C GLY A 29 -32.75 9.92 -17.47
N LEU A 30 -33.29 9.26 -16.45
CA LEU A 30 -32.52 8.78 -15.30
C LEU A 30 -31.58 7.62 -15.67
N LEU A 31 -32.04 6.70 -16.51
CA LEU A 31 -31.23 5.58 -17.01
C LEU A 31 -30.10 6.05 -17.93
N SER A 32 -30.31 7.09 -18.73
CA SER A 32 -29.25 7.68 -19.55
C SER A 32 -28.21 8.47 -18.73
N ALA A 33 -28.57 8.96 -17.54
CA ALA A 33 -27.67 9.70 -16.67
C ALA A 33 -26.76 8.80 -15.81
N SER A 34 -27.13 7.53 -15.59
CA SER A 34 -26.32 6.57 -14.81
C SER A 34 -25.19 5.94 -15.64
N GLU A 35 -25.38 5.73 -16.95
CA GLU A 35 -24.37 5.15 -17.84
C GLU A 35 -22.97 5.80 -17.79
N PRO A 36 -22.80 7.15 -17.77
CA PRO A 36 -21.49 7.76 -17.67
C PRO A 36 -20.87 7.66 -16.26
N GLN A 37 -21.69 7.56 -15.21
CA GLN A 37 -21.20 7.37 -13.84
C GLN A 37 -20.72 5.93 -13.62
N ASP A 38 -21.46 4.95 -14.13
CA ASP A 38 -21.11 3.54 -14.01
C ASP A 38 -19.77 3.24 -14.72
N LYS A 39 -19.55 3.81 -15.91
CA LYS A 39 -18.25 3.72 -16.62
C LYS A 39 -17.12 4.35 -15.83
N ARG A 40 -17.36 5.48 -15.16
CA ARG A 40 -16.32 6.15 -14.36
C ARG A 40 -15.96 5.34 -13.12
N ILE A 41 -16.94 4.70 -12.49
CA ILE A 41 -16.72 3.81 -11.34
C ILE A 41 -15.92 2.58 -11.78
N GLU A 42 -16.23 2.01 -12.94
CA GLU A 42 -15.49 0.86 -13.50
C GLU A 42 -14.04 1.21 -13.84
N GLU A 43 -13.80 2.36 -14.49
CA GLU A 43 -12.45 2.88 -14.75
C GLU A 43 -11.64 3.04 -13.46
N LEU A 44 -12.21 3.69 -12.44
CA LEU A 44 -11.52 3.92 -11.17
C LEU A 44 -11.25 2.60 -10.42
N SER A 45 -12.16 1.63 -10.51
CA SER A 45 -11.97 0.31 -9.90
C SER A 45 -10.82 -0.45 -10.55
N ASN A 46 -10.73 -0.41 -11.88
CA ASN A 46 -9.63 -1.00 -12.63
C ASN A 46 -8.29 -0.32 -12.32
N GLU A 47 -8.29 1.01 -12.18
CA GLU A 47 -7.09 1.78 -11.81
C GLU A 47 -6.59 1.42 -10.41
N ILE A 48 -7.50 1.24 -9.44
CA ILE A 48 -7.16 0.77 -8.10
C ILE A 48 -6.52 -0.63 -8.16
N GLU A 49 -7.13 -1.57 -8.88
CA GLU A 49 -6.61 -2.94 -8.99
C GLU A 49 -5.22 -2.97 -9.66
N GLU A 50 -5.01 -2.15 -10.69
CA GLU A 50 -3.72 -1.99 -11.36
C GLU A 50 -2.66 -1.39 -10.43
N LEU A 51 -3.02 -0.40 -9.63
CA LEU A 51 -2.13 0.21 -8.65
C LEU A 51 -1.75 -0.78 -7.53
N GLU A 52 -2.71 -1.55 -7.03
CA GLU A 52 -2.45 -2.59 -6.02
C GLU A 52 -1.52 -3.69 -6.54
N THR A 53 -1.73 -4.14 -7.78
CA THR A 53 -0.87 -5.14 -8.42
C THR A 53 0.54 -4.60 -8.66
N LYS A 54 0.70 -3.36 -9.11
CA LYS A 54 2.01 -2.68 -9.23
C LYS A 54 2.72 -2.59 -7.89
N LEU A 55 2.01 -2.24 -6.82
CA LEU A 55 2.56 -2.12 -5.47
C LEU A 55 3.01 -3.48 -4.93
N LYS A 56 2.22 -4.53 -5.16
CA LYS A 56 2.57 -5.92 -4.79
C LYS A 56 3.76 -6.45 -5.59
N ALA A 57 3.89 -6.08 -6.85
CA ALA A 57 5.03 -6.46 -7.69
C ALA A 57 6.31 -5.72 -7.27
N ALA A 58 6.22 -4.42 -6.97
CA ALA A 58 7.35 -3.62 -6.47
C ALA A 58 7.87 -4.16 -5.12
N ARG A 59 6.96 -4.58 -4.22
CA ARG A 59 7.33 -5.22 -2.95
C ARG A 59 7.95 -6.62 -3.09
N LYS A 60 7.87 -7.24 -4.27
CA LYS A 60 8.39 -8.59 -4.55
C LYS A 60 9.71 -8.59 -5.30
N SER A 61 10.37 -7.45 -5.51
CA SER A 61 11.69 -7.44 -6.13
C SER A 61 12.64 -8.30 -5.28
N PRO A 62 13.32 -9.29 -5.87
CA PRO A 62 14.35 -10.05 -5.18
C PRO A 62 15.59 -9.15 -5.09
N THR A 63 15.59 -8.25 -4.12
CA THR A 63 16.83 -7.77 -3.55
C THR A 63 17.55 -9.00 -3.01
N SER A 64 18.84 -9.14 -3.33
CA SER A 64 19.72 -10.15 -2.71
C SER A 64 19.96 -9.75 -1.25
N GLU A 65 18.87 -9.64 -0.50
CA GLU A 65 18.84 -9.14 0.85
C GLU A 65 19.06 -10.33 1.76
N VAL A 66 20.09 -10.21 2.59
CA VAL A 66 20.16 -10.99 3.81
C VAL A 66 18.88 -10.66 4.58
N ASP A 67 17.98 -11.64 4.72
CA ASP A 67 16.71 -11.47 5.45
C ASP A 67 17.02 -11.25 6.94
N VAL A 68 17.24 -9.99 7.32
CA VAL A 68 17.51 -9.60 8.70
C VAL A 68 16.22 -9.69 9.53
N VAL A 69 15.07 -9.39 8.93
CA VAL A 69 13.77 -9.30 9.62
C VAL A 69 12.77 -10.23 8.96
N ASP A 70 12.16 -11.12 9.75
CA ASP A 70 11.13 -12.03 9.26
C ASP A 70 9.70 -11.65 9.70
N ARG A 71 8.70 -12.40 9.21
CA ARG A 71 7.28 -12.15 9.54
C ARG A 71 7.00 -12.31 11.04
N VAL A 72 7.67 -13.24 11.70
CA VAL A 72 7.49 -13.52 13.12
C VAL A 72 8.03 -12.34 13.94
N ASP A 73 9.19 -11.81 13.54
CA ASP A 73 9.81 -10.63 14.15
C ASP A 73 8.85 -9.42 14.07
N VAL A 74 8.34 -9.07 12.89
CA VAL A 74 7.40 -7.95 12.72
C VAL A 74 6.08 -8.20 13.47
N GLY A 75 5.57 -9.43 13.44
CA GLY A 75 4.29 -9.79 14.04
C GLY A 75 4.25 -9.60 15.56
N GLN A 76 5.38 -9.75 16.24
CA GLN A 76 5.47 -9.58 17.70
C GLN A 76 5.33 -8.12 18.15
N HIS A 77 5.59 -7.16 17.27
CA HIS A 77 5.50 -5.71 17.55
C HIS A 77 4.16 -5.10 17.15
N LEU A 78 3.28 -5.88 16.49
CA LEU A 78 1.95 -5.42 16.12
C LEU A 78 0.98 -5.52 17.30
N THR A 79 0.18 -4.48 17.50
CA THR A 79 -0.89 -4.43 18.50
C THR A 79 -2.28 -4.47 17.86
N ASP A 80 -3.33 -4.54 18.69
CA ASP A 80 -4.73 -4.46 18.25
C ASP A 80 -5.13 -3.07 17.69
N ARG A 81 -4.22 -2.10 17.69
CA ARG A 81 -4.45 -0.73 17.24
C ARG A 81 -3.58 -0.39 16.04
N PHE A 82 -4.06 0.54 15.21
CA PHE A 82 -3.24 1.09 14.13
C PHE A 82 -2.02 1.81 14.69
N GLN A 83 -0.84 1.44 14.20
CA GLN A 83 0.45 2.02 14.55
C GLN A 83 1.13 2.59 13.29
N PRO A 84 1.82 3.74 13.39
CA PRO A 84 2.68 4.24 12.32
C PRO A 84 3.82 3.25 12.03
N LEU A 85 4.22 3.16 10.76
CA LEU A 85 5.31 2.28 10.33
C LEU A 85 6.61 2.55 11.09
N ASP A 86 6.99 3.83 11.25
CA ASP A 86 8.22 4.22 11.93
C ASP A 86 8.28 3.70 13.37
N SER A 87 7.15 3.68 14.07
CA SER A 87 7.05 3.14 15.44
C SER A 87 7.33 1.62 15.46
N ILE A 88 6.80 0.89 14.47
CA ILE A 88 6.99 -0.56 14.36
C ILE A 88 8.46 -0.87 14.02
N ILE A 89 9.07 -0.06 13.16
CA ILE A 89 10.49 -0.19 12.79
C ILE A 89 11.38 0.05 14.02
N ASP A 90 11.14 1.15 14.76
CA ASP A 90 11.93 1.48 15.93
C ASP A 90 11.82 0.38 17.01
N GLU A 91 10.62 -0.15 17.24
CA GLU A 91 10.42 -1.25 18.19
C GLU A 91 11.12 -2.54 17.72
N ALA A 92 11.03 -2.87 16.43
CA ALA A 92 11.68 -4.04 15.87
C ALA A 92 13.21 -3.94 15.97
N LEU A 93 13.81 -2.82 15.59
CA LEU A 93 15.26 -2.59 15.67
C LEU A 93 15.80 -2.61 17.10
N ASN A 94 14.97 -2.30 18.08
CA ASN A 94 15.32 -2.37 19.50
C ASN A 94 15.13 -3.76 20.12
N SER A 95 14.61 -4.74 19.37
CA SER A 95 14.52 -6.11 19.85
C SER A 95 15.90 -6.77 19.93
N ASP A 96 16.14 -7.53 21.00
CA ASP A 96 17.39 -8.27 21.18
C ASP A 96 17.59 -9.31 20.05
N ALA A 97 16.50 -9.94 19.58
CA ALA A 97 16.56 -10.95 18.52
C ALA A 97 17.10 -10.38 17.18
N ILE A 98 16.61 -9.22 16.75
CA ILE A 98 17.10 -8.56 15.53
C ILE A 98 18.52 -8.04 15.76
N ARG A 99 18.81 -7.47 16.94
CA ARG A 99 20.14 -6.99 17.28
C ARG A 99 21.18 -8.11 17.23
N ASP A 100 20.89 -9.27 17.81
CA ASP A 100 21.77 -10.44 17.83
C ASP A 100 22.04 -10.95 16.41
N ARG A 101 20.99 -11.02 15.57
CA ARG A 101 21.12 -11.44 14.17
C ARG A 101 21.96 -10.46 13.35
N VAL A 102 21.73 -9.16 13.51
CA VAL A 102 22.54 -8.11 12.86
C VAL A 102 23.99 -8.19 13.33
N GLN A 103 24.22 -8.38 14.64
CA GLN A 103 25.56 -8.51 15.20
C GLN A 103 26.29 -9.70 14.57
N GLN A 104 25.66 -10.87 14.48
CA GLN A 104 26.26 -12.04 13.87
C GLN A 104 26.64 -11.79 12.41
N ILE A 105 25.73 -11.21 11.61
CA ILE A 105 26.00 -10.90 10.20
C ILE A 105 27.19 -9.94 10.08
N VAL A 106 27.22 -8.90 10.91
CA VAL A 106 28.33 -7.92 10.90
C VAL A 106 29.64 -8.54 11.34
N GLU A 107 29.64 -9.41 12.36
CA GLU A 107 30.83 -10.13 12.81
C GLU A 107 31.38 -11.03 11.71
N ASP A 108 30.51 -11.83 11.06
CA ASP A 108 30.90 -12.73 9.97
C ASP A 108 31.55 -11.96 8.81
N GLU A 109 30.93 -10.87 8.36
CA GLU A 109 31.50 -10.01 7.30
C GLU A 109 32.82 -9.34 7.72
N LEU A 110 32.95 -8.92 8.97
CA LEU A 110 34.19 -8.35 9.49
C LEU A 110 35.32 -9.40 9.53
N PHE A 111 35.01 -10.64 9.89
CA PHE A 111 35.96 -11.75 9.84
C PHE A 111 36.38 -12.09 8.41
N ASP A 112 35.46 -12.03 7.45
CA ASP A 112 35.77 -12.22 6.03
C ASP A 112 36.66 -11.10 5.49
N LEU A 113 36.35 -9.84 5.81
CA LEU A 113 37.20 -8.69 5.48
C LEU A 113 38.59 -8.81 6.10
N ALA A 114 38.69 -9.28 7.35
CA ALA A 114 39.98 -9.48 8.00
C ALA A 114 40.78 -10.63 7.36
N SER A 115 40.10 -11.70 6.94
CA SER A 115 40.72 -12.80 6.19
C SER A 115 41.31 -12.33 4.85
N ASN A 116 40.74 -11.28 4.26
CA ASN A 116 41.24 -10.64 3.05
C ASN A 116 42.27 -9.51 3.32
N ASN A 117 42.69 -9.31 4.57
CA ASN A 117 43.55 -8.19 5.03
C ASN A 117 42.95 -6.80 4.78
N GLU A 118 41.63 -6.69 4.63
CA GLU A 118 40.93 -5.42 4.41
C GLU A 118 40.45 -4.80 5.74
N SER A 119 40.34 -5.60 6.80
CA SER A 119 40.04 -5.12 8.15
C SER A 119 40.94 -5.76 9.21
N GLU A 120 41.05 -5.13 10.37
CA GLU A 120 41.77 -5.70 11.52
C GLU A 120 41.05 -5.40 12.83
N TYR A 121 41.15 -6.35 13.76
CA TYR A 121 40.58 -6.25 15.09
C TYR A 121 41.66 -5.98 16.14
N LYS A 122 41.42 -4.99 16.99
CA LYS A 122 42.27 -4.70 18.15
C LYS A 122 41.44 -4.68 19.43
N SER A 123 41.84 -5.50 20.40
CA SER A 123 41.19 -5.54 21.72
C SER A 123 41.14 -4.15 22.38
N GLY A 124 39.96 -3.78 22.88
CA GLY A 124 39.69 -2.47 23.49
C GLY A 124 39.53 -1.30 22.50
N HIS A 125 39.70 -1.53 21.20
CA HIS A 125 39.53 -0.50 20.15
C HIS A 125 38.49 -0.90 19.10
N GLY A 126 38.25 -2.20 18.92
CA GLY A 126 37.28 -2.71 17.95
C GLY A 126 37.92 -2.97 16.58
N TRP A 127 37.12 -2.82 15.54
CA TRP A 127 37.50 -3.09 14.15
C TRP A 127 37.92 -1.81 13.44
N ARG A 128 38.94 -1.89 12.59
CA ARG A 128 39.31 -0.81 11.67
C ARG A 128 39.54 -1.35 10.26
N LEU A 129 39.25 -0.53 9.27
CA LEU A 129 39.63 -0.80 7.88
C LEU A 129 41.14 -0.62 7.73
N VAL A 130 41.78 -1.56 7.04
CA VAL A 130 43.18 -1.43 6.65
C VAL A 130 43.21 -0.51 5.43
N SER A 131 43.63 0.73 5.62
CA SER A 131 43.86 1.64 4.49
C SER A 131 45.09 1.15 3.75
N ASP A 132 44.95 0.74 2.49
CA ASP A 132 46.10 0.57 1.61
C ASP A 132 46.68 1.96 1.31
N VAL A 133 47.55 2.44 2.19
CA VAL A 133 48.39 3.61 1.95
C VAL A 133 49.70 3.11 1.33
N GLU A 134 49.61 2.47 0.17
CA GLU A 134 50.71 2.34 -0.79
C GLU A 134 50.24 2.72 -2.19
N GLY A 135 49.63 3.89 -2.30
CA GLY A 135 49.57 4.69 -3.52
C GLY A 135 50.54 5.88 -3.43
N GLU A 136 51.65 5.78 -4.17
CA GLU A 136 52.56 6.86 -4.60
C GLU A 136 53.50 7.53 -3.56
N GLN A 137 54.78 7.11 -3.59
CA GLN A 137 55.93 8.02 -3.75
C GLN A 137 57.15 7.32 -4.33
#